data_AF-H9FCS5-F1
#
_entry.id   AF-H9FCS5-F1
#
_cell.length_a   1.000
_cell.length_b   1.000
_cell.length_c   1.000
_cell.angle_alpha   90.00
_cell.angle_beta   90.00
_cell.angle_gamma   90.00
#
_symmetry.space_group_name_H-M   'P 1'
#
loop_
_entity.id
_entity.type
_entity.pdbx_description
1 polymer ?
#
loop_
_entity_poly.entity_id
_entity_poly.type
_entity_poly.pdbx_seq_one_letter_code
_entity_poly.pdbx_strand_id
1 'polypeptide(L)'
;HDSLEVHSLRLPGRESRIEEPFANDISQLVDEVVRALQPVIQDKPFAFFGHSMGSYIAFRTALHLKENNKPEPLHLFLSSATPIHSKAWPRIPKEDELSEEQISHYLTEFGGTPKDFVEDKELVQQYSPMIRADLSLVSS
;
A
#
# COMPACT_ATOMS: atom_id res chain seq x y z
N HIS A 1 29.70 13.18 -2.20
CA HIS A 1 28.30 13.61 -2.01
C HIS A 1 27.49 12.36 -1.84
N ASP A 2 26.95 12.13 -0.65
CA ASP A 2 26.03 11.03 -0.40
C ASP A 2 24.65 11.46 -0.92
N SER A 3 24.40 11.20 -2.20
CA SER A 3 23.11 11.50 -2.81
C SER A 3 22.12 10.37 -2.52
N LEU A 4 20.98 10.72 -1.93
CA LEU A 4 19.83 9.84 -1.81
C LEU A 4 19.02 9.87 -3.11
N GLU A 5 18.85 8.72 -3.75
CA GLU A 5 17.95 8.53 -4.89
C GLU A 5 16.58 8.07 -4.36
N VAL A 6 15.49 8.71 -4.81
CA VAL A 6 14.13 8.39 -4.35
C VAL A 6 13.34 7.75 -5.48
N HIS A 7 12.79 6.57 -5.21
CA HIS A 7 11.90 5.85 -6.12
C HIS A 7 10.55 5.65 -5.46
N SER A 8 9.47 5.92 -6.20
CA SER A 8 8.10 5.65 -5.76
C SER A 8 7.57 4.40 -6.45
N LEU A 9 6.95 3.52 -5.68
CA LEU A 9 6.23 2.37 -6.22
C LEU A 9 4.83 2.80 -6.64
N ARG A 10 4.51 2.59 -7.92
CA ARG A 10 3.18 2.84 -8.47
C ARG A 10 2.41 1.54 -8.63
N LEU A 11 1.38 1.38 -7.82
CA LEU A 11 0.48 0.22 -7.86
C LEU A 11 -0.36 0.22 -9.17
N PRO A 12 -0.85 -0.94 -9.63
CA PRO A 12 -1.74 -1.00 -10.78
C PRO A 12 -3.12 -0.37 -10.47
N GLY A 13 -3.84 0.03 -11.51
CA GLY A 13 -5.17 0.66 -11.42
C GLY A 13 -5.15 2.14 -11.02
N ARG A 14 -4.00 2.81 -11.08
CA ARG A 14 -3.89 4.24 -10.76
C ARG A 14 -2.82 4.97 -11.56
N GLU A 15 -2.97 6.29 -11.66
CA GLU A 15 -2.01 7.18 -12.30
C GLU A 15 -1.62 6.69 -13.71
N SER A 16 -0.33 6.52 -14.00
CA SER A 16 0.14 6.02 -15.30
C SER A 16 -0.15 4.54 -15.56
N ARG A 17 -0.75 3.82 -14.60
CA ARG A 17 -1.14 2.41 -14.68
C ARG A 17 -2.65 2.24 -14.53
N ILE A 18 -3.44 3.28 -14.87
CA ILE A 18 -4.90 3.30 -14.69
C ILE A 18 -5.64 2.22 -15.50
N GLU A 19 -5.09 1.81 -16.65
CA GLU A 19 -5.66 0.76 -17.51
C GLU A 19 -5.38 -0.66 -17.00
N GLU A 20 -4.50 -0.81 -16.00
CA GLU A 20 -4.21 -2.10 -15.40
C GLU A 20 -5.24 -2.44 -14.31
N PRO A 21 -5.63 -3.72 -14.16
CA PRO A 21 -6.53 -4.11 -13.08
C PRO A 21 -5.89 -3.88 -11.72
N PHE A 22 -6.70 -3.48 -10.73
CA PHE A 22 -6.23 -3.35 -9.36
C PHE A 22 -5.64 -4.67 -8.83
N ALA A 23 -4.61 -4.57 -7.99
CA ALA A 23 -4.06 -5.73 -7.30
C ALA A 23 -5.08 -6.26 -6.28
N ASN A 24 -5.30 -7.58 -6.28
CA ASN A 24 -6.23 -8.27 -5.39
C ASN A 24 -5.55 -9.29 -4.47
N ASP A 25 -4.24 -9.47 -4.61
CA ASP A 25 -3.42 -10.38 -3.81
C ASP A 25 -2.11 -9.68 -3.45
N ILE A 26 -1.87 -9.50 -2.15
CA ILE A 26 -0.68 -8.81 -1.66
C ILE A 26 0.61 -9.57 -1.97
N SER A 27 0.58 -10.88 -2.09
CA SER A 27 1.75 -11.70 -2.44
C SER A 27 2.14 -11.50 -3.90
N GLN A 28 1.15 -11.48 -4.81
CA GLN A 28 1.39 -11.15 -6.22
C GLN A 28 1.92 -9.72 -6.38
N LEU A 29 1.36 -8.77 -5.63
CA LEU A 29 1.86 -7.40 -5.63
C LEU A 29 3.31 -7.33 -5.14
N VAL A 30 3.65 -8.06 -4.08
CA VAL A 30 5.02 -8.12 -3.55
C VAL A 30 5.98 -8.71 -4.58
N ASP A 31 5.60 -9.78 -5.27
CA ASP A 31 6.41 -10.38 -6.34
C ASP A 31 6.70 -9.37 -7.46
N GLU A 32 5.68 -8.61 -7.86
CA GLU A 32 5.79 -7.57 -8.87
C GLU A 32 6.73 -6.44 -8.43
N VAL A 33 6.57 -5.96 -7.19
CA VAL A 33 7.45 -4.96 -6.58
C VAL A 33 8.89 -5.45 -6.58
N VAL A 34 9.15 -6.69 -6.15
CA VAL A 34 10.50 -7.26 -6.12
C VAL A 34 11.13 -7.31 -7.52
N ARG A 35 10.36 -7.69 -8.55
CA ARG A 35 10.84 -7.67 -9.94
C ARG A 35 11.17 -6.26 -10.42
N ALA A 36 10.35 -5.28 -10.07
CA ALA A 36 10.56 -3.88 -10.44
C ALA A 36 11.78 -3.27 -9.73
N LEU A 37 12.10 -3.73 -8.51
CA LEU A 37 13.23 -3.24 -7.72
C LEU A 37 14.59 -3.75 -8.21
N GLN A 38 14.66 -4.97 -8.74
CA GLN A 38 15.93 -5.60 -9.18
C GLN A 38 16.80 -4.72 -10.10
N PRO A 39 16.28 -4.15 -11.20
CA PRO A 39 17.11 -3.31 -12.10
C PRO A 39 17.52 -1.97 -11.46
N VAL A 40 16.81 -1.52 -10.43
CA VAL A 40 17.03 -0.23 -9.76
C VAL A 40 18.07 -0.35 -8.65
N ILE A 41 17.91 -1.34 -7.77
CA ILE A 41 18.79 -1.55 -6.60
C ILE A 41 20.16 -2.05 -7.05
N GLN A 42 20.20 -3.02 -7.97
CA GLN A 42 21.44 -3.72 -8.35
C GLN A 42 22.15 -4.22 -7.09
N ASP A 43 23.36 -3.70 -6.80
CA ASP A 43 24.15 -4.00 -5.61
C ASP A 43 24.26 -2.80 -4.63
N LYS A 44 23.46 -1.75 -4.82
CA LYS A 44 23.48 -0.56 -3.95
C LYS A 44 22.70 -0.82 -2.64
N PRO A 45 23.13 -0.24 -1.52
CA PRO A 45 22.33 -0.22 -0.31
C PRO A 45 21.02 0.56 -0.54
N PHE A 46 19.92 0.05 0.00
CA PHE A 46 18.61 0.68 -0.11
C PHE A 46 17.84 0.59 1.21
N ALA A 47 16.79 1.40 1.33
CA ALA A 47 15.86 1.37 2.45
C ALA A 47 14.43 1.49 1.91
N PHE A 48 13.47 0.97 2.66
CA PHE A 48 12.06 1.17 2.36
C PHE A 48 11.44 2.19 3.29
N PHE A 49 10.56 3.01 2.74
CA PHE A 49 9.62 3.85 3.47
C PHE A 49 8.21 3.47 3.06
N GLY A 50 7.37 3.19 4.04
CA GLY A 50 5.95 2.92 3.85
C GLY A 50 5.12 3.77 4.80
N HIS A 51 3.96 4.23 4.33
CA HIS A 51 2.97 4.94 5.14
C HIS A 51 1.62 4.25 5.04
N SER A 52 0.93 4.06 6.18
CA SER A 52 -0.36 3.37 6.25
C SER A 52 -0.31 2.01 5.52
N MET A 53 -1.10 1.79 4.45
CA MET A 53 -1.03 0.59 3.62
C MET A 53 0.40 0.30 3.10
N GLY A 54 1.12 1.35 2.70
CA GLY A 54 2.49 1.24 2.20
C GLY A 54 3.45 0.63 3.22
N SER A 55 3.17 0.75 4.53
CA SER A 55 3.96 0.10 5.58
C SER A 55 3.83 -1.43 5.51
N TYR A 56 2.64 -1.96 5.27
CA TYR A 56 2.43 -3.40 5.14
C TYR A 56 3.08 -3.94 3.85
N ILE A 57 2.94 -3.21 2.74
CA ILE A 57 3.60 -3.56 1.47
C ILE A 57 5.12 -3.58 1.67
N ALA A 58 5.70 -2.52 2.23
CA ALA A 58 7.14 -2.43 2.49
C ALA A 58 7.64 -3.57 3.39
N PHE A 59 6.91 -3.89 4.46
CA PHE A 59 7.23 -5.00 5.35
C PHE A 59 7.18 -6.35 4.63
N ARG A 60 6.11 -6.62 3.87
CA ARG A 60 5.93 -7.88 3.14
C ARG A 60 6.96 -8.03 2.02
N THR A 61 7.32 -6.95 1.34
CA THR A 61 8.41 -6.95 0.35
C THR A 61 9.77 -7.24 1.01
N ALA A 62 10.09 -6.61 2.13
CA ALA A 62 11.32 -6.88 2.87
C ALA A 62 11.39 -8.34 3.35
N LEU A 63 10.28 -8.86 3.88
CA LEU A 63 10.17 -10.25 4.31
C LEU A 63 10.37 -11.22 3.14
N HIS A 64 9.70 -10.97 2.00
CA HIS A 64 9.85 -11.80 0.80
C HIS A 64 11.31 -11.81 0.29
N LEU A 65 12.00 -10.66 0.28
CA LEU A 65 13.41 -10.61 -0.10
C LEU A 65 14.27 -11.50 0.82
N LYS A 66 14.04 -11.42 2.14
CA LYS A 66 14.74 -12.24 3.14
C LYS A 66 14.50 -13.74 2.94
N GLU A 67 13.23 -14.15 2.79
CA GLU A 67 12.84 -15.55 2.61
C GLU A 67 13.40 -16.19 1.34
N ASN A 68 13.66 -15.37 0.31
CA ASN A 68 14.20 -15.82 -0.98
C ASN A 68 15.72 -15.57 -1.12
N ASN A 69 16.43 -15.34 0.00
CA ASN A 69 17.87 -15.09 0.05
C ASN A 69 18.34 -13.95 -0.89
N LYS A 70 17.51 -12.91 -1.05
CA LYS A 70 17.84 -11.68 -1.82
C LYS A 70 18.37 -10.59 -0.88
N PRO A 71 19.00 -9.52 -1.41
CA PRO A 71 19.46 -8.39 -0.59
C PRO A 71 18.33 -7.78 0.26
N GLU A 72 18.56 -7.67 1.56
CA GLU A 72 17.65 -7.04 2.51
C GLU A 72 17.86 -5.50 2.53
N PRO A 73 16.80 -4.70 2.78
CA PRO A 73 16.97 -3.26 2.98
C PRO A 73 17.78 -2.97 4.24
N LEU A 74 18.65 -1.96 4.21
CA LEU A 74 19.39 -1.49 5.39
C LEU A 74 18.45 -1.00 6.51
N HIS A 75 17.36 -0.37 6.10
CA HIS A 75 16.33 0.13 7.01
C HIS A 75 14.93 0.00 6.43
N LEU A 76 13.98 -0.20 7.35
CA LEU A 76 12.55 -0.24 7.07
C LEU A 76 11.88 0.84 7.92
N PHE A 77 11.43 1.91 7.28
CA PHE A 77 10.69 3.00 7.91
C PHE A 77 9.19 2.76 7.73
N LEU A 78 8.50 2.42 8.81
CA LEU A 78 7.05 2.18 8.81
C LEU A 78 6.35 3.34 9.50
N SER A 79 5.48 4.03 8.77
CA SER A 79 4.75 5.22 9.23
C SER A 79 3.26 4.91 9.35
N SER A 80 2.64 5.34 10.45
CA SER A 80 1.20 5.30 10.70
C SER A 80 0.51 3.98 10.36
N ALA A 81 1.09 2.86 10.79
CA ALA A 81 0.54 1.53 10.59
C ALA A 81 0.46 0.77 11.91
N THR A 82 -0.68 0.16 12.18
CA THR A 82 -0.87 -0.69 13.35
C THR A 82 -0.28 -2.07 13.06
N PRO A 83 0.56 -2.68 13.92
CA PRO A 83 1.04 -4.03 13.67
C PRO A 83 -0.12 -5.06 13.62
N ILE A 84 -0.10 -6.00 12.66
CA ILE A 84 -1.18 -6.99 12.44
C ILE A 84 -1.45 -7.87 13.68
N HIS A 85 -0.41 -8.17 14.44
CA HIS A 85 -0.53 -8.98 15.67
C HIS A 85 -0.79 -8.13 16.93
N SER A 86 -1.02 -6.83 16.79
CA SER A 86 -1.34 -5.95 17.92
C SER A 86 -2.80 -6.10 18.33
N LYS A 87 -3.08 -5.95 19.63
CA LYS A 87 -4.46 -5.83 20.14
C LYS A 87 -5.19 -4.60 19.60
N ALA A 88 -4.45 -3.61 19.12
CA ALA A 88 -5.00 -2.40 18.52
C ALA A 88 -5.33 -2.57 17.03
N TRP A 89 -5.07 -3.74 16.43
CA TRP A 89 -5.36 -3.99 15.02
C TRP A 89 -6.86 -3.81 14.75
N PRO A 90 -7.24 -2.88 13.85
CA PRO A 90 -8.65 -2.62 13.57
C PRO A 90 -9.25 -3.78 12.78
N ARG A 91 -10.57 -3.97 12.91
CA ARG A 91 -11.31 -4.80 11.95
C ARG A 91 -11.35 -4.06 10.62
N ILE A 92 -10.68 -4.60 9.61
CA ILE A 92 -10.77 -4.11 8.23
C ILE A 92 -11.95 -4.85 7.56
N PRO A 93 -12.98 -4.14 7.07
CA PRO A 93 -14.07 -4.77 6.34
C PRO A 93 -13.56 -5.45 5.08
N LYS A 94 -14.17 -6.58 4.73
CA LYS A 94 -13.94 -7.20 3.42
C LYS A 94 -14.60 -6.39 2.31
N GLU A 95 -14.16 -6.60 1.07
CA GLU A 95 -14.66 -5.86 -0.09
C GLU A 95 -16.19 -5.96 -0.27
N ASP A 96 -16.76 -7.13 -0.03
CA ASP A 96 -18.20 -7.41 -0.09
C ASP A 96 -18.99 -6.80 1.10
N GLU A 97 -18.29 -6.39 2.16
CA GLU A 97 -18.85 -5.72 3.35
C GLU A 97 -18.77 -4.19 3.27
N LEU A 98 -18.28 -3.60 2.17
CA LEU A 98 -18.12 -2.15 2.02
C LEU A 98 -19.27 -1.55 1.21
N SER A 99 -20.24 -0.90 1.86
CA SER A 99 -21.15 0.05 1.19
C SER A 99 -20.42 1.37 0.89
N GLU A 100 -21.02 2.24 0.07
CA GLU A 100 -20.46 3.59 -0.16
C GLU A 100 -20.38 4.41 1.13
N GLU A 101 -21.37 4.29 2.02
CA GLU A 101 -21.37 4.94 3.32
C GLU A 101 -20.23 4.43 4.21
N GLN A 102 -19.92 3.14 4.15
CA GLN A 102 -18.81 2.55 4.91
C GLN A 102 -17.45 3.02 4.38
N ILE A 103 -17.32 3.25 3.06
CA ILE A 103 -16.12 3.84 2.47
C ILE A 103 -15.95 5.29 2.92
N SER A 104 -17.01 6.10 2.85
CA SER A 104 -16.96 7.49 3.31
C SER A 104 -16.61 7.58 4.81
N HIS A 105 -17.23 6.71 5.63
CA HIS A 105 -16.90 6.61 7.05
C HIS A 105 -15.43 6.20 7.27
N TYR A 106 -14.93 5.22 6.51
CA TYR A 106 -13.53 4.79 6.59
C TYR A 106 -12.55 5.92 6.24
N LEU A 107 -12.80 6.66 5.15
CA LEU A 107 -11.98 7.81 4.75
C LEU A 107 -11.95 8.90 5.81
N THR A 108 -13.05 9.07 6.55
CA THR A 108 -13.15 10.02 7.66
C THR A 108 -12.34 9.57 8.86
N GLU A 109 -12.52 8.32 9.30
CA GLU A 109 -11.91 7.77 10.51
C GLU A 109 -10.40 7.59 10.40
N PHE A 110 -9.90 7.14 9.25
CA PHE A 110 -8.46 6.97 9.03
C PHE A 110 -7.72 8.31 8.85
N GLY A 111 -8.46 9.38 8.55
CA GLY A 111 -7.89 10.69 8.26
C GLY A 111 -7.05 10.69 6.99
N GLY A 112 -6.37 11.81 6.71
CA GLY A 112 -5.56 11.97 5.50
C GLY A 112 -6.34 12.32 4.24
N THR A 113 -7.67 12.23 4.27
CA THR A 113 -8.56 12.69 3.19
C THR A 113 -9.19 14.04 3.58
N PRO A 114 -9.11 15.08 2.73
CA PRO A 114 -9.76 16.37 3.00
C PRO A 114 -11.28 16.24 3.18
N LYS A 115 -11.88 17.04 4.07
CA LYS A 115 -13.34 17.00 4.32
C LYS A 115 -14.15 17.21 3.05
N ASP A 116 -13.78 18.20 2.25
CA ASP A 116 -14.46 18.52 0.99
C ASP A 116 -14.47 17.34 0.00
N PHE A 117 -13.45 16.47 0.04
CA PHE A 117 -13.42 15.24 -0.76
C PHE A 117 -14.42 14.20 -0.23
N VAL A 118 -14.50 14.03 1.09
CA VAL A 118 -15.40 13.04 1.73
C VAL A 118 -16.88 13.44 1.56
N GLU A 119 -17.15 14.74 1.55
CA GLU A 119 -18.51 15.30 1.39
C GLU A 119 -18.98 15.28 -0.08
N ASP A 120 -18.05 15.20 -1.03
CA ASP A 120 -18.35 15.08 -2.46
C ASP A 120 -18.60 13.61 -2.85
N LYS A 121 -19.89 13.28 -3.01
CA LYS A 121 -20.31 11.92 -3.38
C LYS A 121 -19.79 11.47 -4.74
N GLU A 122 -19.64 12.38 -5.69
CA GLU A 122 -19.16 12.03 -7.04
C GLU A 122 -17.68 11.66 -6.99
N LEU A 123 -16.87 12.43 -6.25
CA LEU A 123 -15.47 12.08 -5.99
C LEU A 123 -15.34 10.77 -5.22
N VAL A 124 -16.10 10.58 -4.14
CA VAL A 124 -16.05 9.31 -3.38
C VAL A 124 -16.41 8.13 -4.30
N GLN A 125 -17.45 8.27 -5.13
CA GLN A 125 -17.84 7.22 -6.07
C GLN A 125 -16.76 6.93 -7.12
N GLN A 126 -16.12 7.97 -7.65
CA GLN A 126 -15.04 7.84 -8.63
C GLN A 126 -13.82 7.10 -8.05
N TYR A 127 -13.46 7.35 -6.78
CA TYR A 127 -12.29 6.75 -6.13
C TYR A 127 -12.60 5.47 -5.35
N SER A 128 -13.88 5.14 -5.14
CA SER A 128 -14.36 3.93 -4.45
C SER A 128 -13.70 2.64 -4.94
N PRO A 129 -13.52 2.38 -6.26
CA PRO A 129 -12.82 1.18 -6.73
C PRO A 129 -11.38 1.07 -6.22
N MET A 130 -10.65 2.19 -6.20
CA MET A 130 -9.26 2.21 -5.72
C MET A 130 -9.20 1.97 -4.21
N ILE A 131 -10.10 2.59 -3.45
CA ILE A 131 -10.15 2.43 -1.99
C ILE A 131 -10.49 0.97 -1.63
N ARG A 132 -11.46 0.37 -2.32
CA ARG A 132 -11.83 -1.05 -2.12
C ARG A 132 -10.66 -1.98 -2.38
N ALA A 133 -9.93 -1.77 -3.48
CA ALA A 133 -8.76 -2.55 -3.80
C ALA A 133 -7.68 -2.44 -2.72
N ASP A 134 -7.39 -1.22 -2.26
CA ASP A 134 -6.39 -0.97 -1.22
C ASP A 134 -6.78 -1.64 0.12
N LEU A 135 -8.06 -1.62 0.48
CA LEU A 135 -8.56 -2.29 1.69
C LEU A 135 -8.48 -3.82 1.59
N SER A 136 -8.80 -4.36 0.42
CA SER A 136 -8.73 -5.79 0.15
C SER A 136 -7.32 -6.34 0.42
N LEU A 137 -6.28 -5.63 -0.03
CA LEU A 137 -4.87 -6.00 0.16
C LEU A 137 -4.41 -6.03 1.62
N VAL A 138 -5.00 -5.20 2.49
CA VAL A 138 -4.64 -5.16 3.93
C VAL A 138 -5.48 -6.14 4.75
N SER A 139 -6.65 -6.53 4.25
CA SER A 139 -7.54 -7.49 4.89
C SER A 139 -7.15 -8.96 4.66
N SER A 140 -6.27 -9.24 3.69
CA SER A 140 -5.84 -10.58 3.26
C SER A 140 -4.69 -11.18 4.08
#